data_AF-A0A7I9WHD4-F1
#
_entry.id   AF-A0A7I9WHD4-F1
#
_cell.length_a   1.000
_cell.length_b   1.000
_cell.length_c   1.000
_cell.angle_alpha   90.00
_cell.angle_beta   90.00
_cell.angle_gamma   90.00
#
_symmetry.space_group_name_H-M   'P 1'
#
loop_
_entity.id
_entity.type
_entity.pdbx_description
1 polymer ?
#
loop_
_entity_poly.entity_id
_entity_poly.type
_entity_poly.pdbx_seq_one_letter_code
_entity_poly.pdbx_strand_id
1 'polypeptide(L)'
;MSDDHRAIRDLVHGWVSAIQSRDLDGVLAGHADDIVMFDVPPPYDGVRGMAAYRECWEPFFDYIAGGAFFDLVDLDITAGDRVAYAHALLRCGTPVELTARPALRLRLTLGLRKHDGRWLVAHEHHSFPLS
;
A
#
# COMPACT_ATOMS: atom_id res chain seq x y z
N MET A 1 10.89 -13.75 14.45
CA MET A 1 9.70 -12.94 14.11
C MET A 1 8.52 -13.52 14.87
N SER A 2 7.71 -12.69 15.54
CA SER A 2 6.44 -13.16 16.13
C SER A 2 5.45 -13.54 15.02
N ASP A 3 4.42 -14.29 15.38
CA ASP A 3 3.35 -14.65 14.44
C ASP A 3 2.66 -13.41 13.85
N ASP A 4 2.54 -12.33 14.63
CA ASP A 4 1.99 -11.05 14.17
C ASP A 4 2.89 -10.37 13.13
N HIS A 5 4.21 -10.36 13.32
CA HIS A 5 5.12 -9.80 12.31
C HIS A 5 5.03 -10.56 11.00
N ARG A 6 4.89 -11.89 11.06
CA ARG A 6 4.71 -12.72 9.87
C ARG A 6 3.36 -12.44 9.20
N ALA A 7 2.27 -12.40 9.96
CA ALA A 7 0.94 -12.11 9.44
C ALA A 7 0.86 -10.73 8.77
N ILE A 8 1.47 -9.69 9.36
CA ILE A 8 1.53 -8.35 8.75
C ILE A 8 2.40 -8.37 7.48
N ARG A 9 3.54 -9.07 7.51
CA ARG A 9 4.40 -9.20 6.34
C ARG A 9 3.65 -9.87 5.18
N ASP A 10 2.96 -10.98 5.46
CA ASP A 10 2.18 -11.72 4.47
C ASP A 10 1.01 -10.86 3.93
N LEU A 11 0.36 -10.08 4.80
CA LEU A 11 -0.67 -9.11 4.41
C LEU A 11 -0.13 -8.09 3.40
N VAL A 12 1.02 -7.47 3.69
CA VAL A 12 1.63 -6.44 2.81
C VAL A 12 2.09 -7.05 1.49
N HIS A 13 2.73 -8.23 1.51
CA HIS A 13 3.11 -8.90 0.28
C HIS A 13 1.90 -9.32 -0.56
N GLY A 14 0.84 -9.83 0.08
CA GLY A 14 -0.41 -10.17 -0.60
C GLY A 14 -1.07 -8.95 -1.24
N TRP A 15 -1.11 -7.83 -0.52
CA TRP A 15 -1.61 -6.55 -1.07
C TRP A 15 -0.81 -6.09 -2.28
N VAL A 16 0.53 -6.10 -2.21
CA VAL A 16 1.40 -5.76 -3.37
C VAL A 16 1.14 -6.71 -4.55
N SER A 17 1.02 -8.01 -4.30
CA SER A 17 0.71 -8.98 -5.37
C SER A 17 -0.66 -8.76 -5.98
N ALA A 18 -1.68 -8.40 -5.19
CA ALA A 18 -3.01 -8.09 -5.69
C ALA A 18 -3.01 -6.82 -6.57
N ILE A 19 -2.24 -5.80 -6.21
CA ILE A 19 -2.04 -4.60 -7.04
C ILE A 19 -1.40 -4.98 -8.37
N GLN A 20 -0.31 -5.77 -8.34
CA GLN A 20 0.42 -6.19 -9.53
C GLN A 20 -0.45 -7.05 -10.48
N SER A 21 -1.33 -7.89 -9.92
CA SER A 21 -2.28 -8.69 -10.71
C SER A 21 -3.57 -7.93 -11.07
N ARG A 22 -3.75 -6.70 -10.58
CA ARG A 22 -4.97 -5.88 -10.72
C ARG A 22 -6.21 -6.58 -10.14
N ASP A 23 -6.03 -7.31 -9.05
CA ASP A 23 -7.08 -7.97 -8.27
C ASP A 23 -7.66 -7.01 -7.24
N LEU A 24 -8.77 -6.35 -7.60
CA LEU A 24 -9.43 -5.39 -6.71
C LEU A 24 -9.89 -6.04 -5.40
N ASP A 25 -10.45 -7.25 -5.45
CA ASP A 25 -10.94 -7.88 -4.23
C ASP A 25 -9.78 -8.26 -3.30
N GLY A 26 -8.67 -8.73 -3.86
CA GLY A 26 -7.42 -8.96 -3.13
C GLY A 26 -6.85 -7.68 -2.51
N VAL A 27 -6.89 -6.56 -3.24
CA VAL A 27 -6.45 -5.25 -2.73
C VAL A 27 -7.27 -4.79 -1.53
N LEU A 28 -8.57 -5.05 -1.53
CA LEU A 28 -9.49 -4.56 -0.49
C LEU A 28 -9.59 -5.50 0.73
N ALA A 29 -9.33 -6.80 0.56
CA ALA A 29 -9.55 -7.82 1.59
C ALA A 29 -8.73 -7.61 2.88
N GLY A 30 -7.63 -6.84 2.79
CA GLY A 30 -6.71 -6.54 3.88
C GLY A 30 -7.00 -5.25 4.66
N HIS A 31 -8.08 -4.55 4.34
CA HIS A 31 -8.32 -3.19 4.84
C HIS A 31 -9.51 -3.13 5.79
N ALA A 32 -9.43 -2.18 6.71
CA ALA A 32 -10.53 -1.82 7.56
C ALA A 32 -11.60 -1.03 6.78
N ASP A 33 -12.88 -1.20 7.13
CA ASP A 33 -13.99 -0.50 6.46
C ASP A 33 -13.89 1.04 6.56
N ASP A 34 -13.25 1.53 7.63
CA ASP A 34 -12.98 2.94 7.94
C ASP A 34 -11.56 3.39 7.53
N ILE A 35 -10.93 2.71 6.55
CA ILE A 35 -9.62 3.07 6.00
C ILE A 35 -9.51 4.56 5.67
N VAL A 36 -8.36 5.15 6.00
CA VAL A 36 -7.97 6.47 5.53
C VAL A 36 -6.68 6.36 4.73
N MET A 37 -6.68 6.85 3.49
CA MET A 37 -5.48 6.91 2.66
C MET A 37 -5.13 8.36 2.35
N PHE A 38 -3.86 8.71 2.54
CA PHE A 38 -3.25 9.90 1.94
C PHE A 38 -2.36 9.44 0.80
N ASP A 39 -2.71 9.86 -0.41
CA ASP A 39 -2.03 9.40 -1.63
C ASP A 39 -1.35 10.56 -2.37
N VAL A 40 -0.54 10.22 -3.38
CA VAL A 40 0.15 11.15 -4.26
C VAL A 40 -0.81 11.85 -5.25
N PRO A 41 -1.67 11.13 -6.01
CA PRO A 41 -2.71 11.77 -6.82
C PRO A 41 -3.83 12.37 -5.95
N PRO A 42 -4.62 13.32 -6.51
CA PRO A 42 -5.86 13.78 -5.89
C PRO A 42 -6.80 12.61 -5.55
N PRO A 43 -7.65 12.74 -4.52
CA PRO A 43 -7.93 13.96 -3.74
C PRO A 43 -6.91 14.26 -2.64
N TYR A 44 -6.55 15.54 -2.47
CA TYR A 44 -5.51 15.97 -1.52
C TYR A 44 -5.95 16.03 -0.05
N ASP A 45 -7.26 16.03 0.22
CA ASP A 45 -7.81 15.93 1.58
C ASP A 45 -7.85 14.47 2.10
N GLY A 46 -7.38 13.53 1.26
CA GLY A 46 -7.36 12.11 1.52
C GLY A 46 -8.64 11.39 1.13
N VAL A 47 -8.52 10.07 1.05
CA VAL A 47 -9.60 9.14 0.74
C VAL A 47 -10.05 8.49 2.05
N ARG A 48 -11.36 8.40 2.27
CA ARG A 48 -11.93 7.97 3.56
C ARG A 48 -13.06 6.96 3.35
N GLY A 49 -12.92 5.82 4.01
CA GLY A 49 -13.85 4.69 3.95
C GLY A 49 -13.64 3.81 2.72
N MET A 50 -14.04 2.55 2.87
CA MET A 50 -13.85 1.49 1.86
C MET A 50 -14.44 1.82 0.48
N ALA A 51 -15.60 2.49 0.44
CA ALA A 51 -16.24 2.86 -0.82
C ALA A 51 -15.36 3.82 -1.65
N ALA A 52 -14.89 4.91 -1.04
CA ALA A 52 -14.02 5.88 -1.71
C ALA A 52 -12.64 5.28 -2.03
N TYR A 53 -12.11 4.43 -1.14
CA TYR A 53 -10.86 3.72 -1.39
C TYR A 53 -10.94 2.82 -2.63
N ARG A 54 -12.03 2.06 -2.79
CA ARG A 54 -12.28 1.23 -3.97
C ARG A 54 -12.24 2.03 -5.28
N GLU A 55 -12.84 3.22 -5.30
CA GLU A 55 -12.92 4.07 -6.50
C GLU A 55 -11.55 4.61 -6.95
N CYS A 56 -10.54 4.64 -6.07
CA CYS A 56 -9.22 5.16 -6.40
C CYS A 56 -8.36 4.18 -7.22
N TRP A 57 -8.72 2.90 -7.27
CA TRP A 57 -7.86 1.86 -7.83
C TRP A 57 -7.91 1.73 -9.35
N GLU A 58 -9.03 2.07 -10.00
CA GLU A 58 -9.18 1.88 -11.45
C GLU A 58 -8.11 2.64 -12.26
N PRO A 59 -7.86 3.95 -12.04
CA PRO A 59 -6.79 4.66 -12.74
C PRO A 59 -5.39 4.07 -12.47
N PHE A 60 -5.16 3.55 -11.26
CA PHE A 60 -3.88 2.95 -10.91
C PHE A 60 -3.71 1.58 -11.58
N PHE A 61 -4.78 0.78 -11.71
CA PHE A 61 -4.74 -0.48 -12.45
C PHE A 61 -4.49 -0.28 -13.94
N ASP A 62 -5.04 0.77 -14.56
CA ASP A 62 -4.69 1.14 -15.92
C ASP A 62 -3.21 1.51 -16.06
N TYR A 63 -2.67 2.22 -15.07
CA TYR A 63 -1.25 2.55 -15.02
C TYR A 63 -0.35 1.30 -14.94
N ILE A 64 -0.71 0.33 -14.08
CA ILE A 64 -0.04 -0.98 -14.00
C ILE A 64 -0.20 -1.77 -15.31
N ALA A 65 -1.39 -1.77 -15.91
CA ALA A 65 -1.66 -2.43 -17.19
C ALA A 65 -0.80 -1.86 -18.34
N GLY A 66 -0.48 -0.56 -18.27
CA GLY A 66 0.45 0.12 -19.17
C GLY A 66 1.93 -0.24 -18.98
N GLY A 67 2.24 -1.15 -18.06
CA GLY A 67 3.61 -1.64 -17.81
C GLY A 67 4.35 -0.90 -16.69
N ALA A 68 3.65 -0.11 -15.87
CA ALA A 68 4.25 0.46 -14.68
C ALA A 68 4.60 -0.62 -13.64
N PHE A 69 5.69 -0.38 -12.91
CA PHE A 69 6.10 -1.22 -11.78
C PHE A 69 5.41 -0.75 -10.50
N PHE A 70 5.20 -1.69 -9.58
CA PHE A 70 4.86 -1.44 -8.17
C PHE A 70 5.48 -2.56 -7.33
N ASP A 71 6.78 -2.43 -7.06
CA ASP A 71 7.58 -3.50 -6.45
C ASP A 71 8.07 -3.08 -5.07
N LEU A 72 7.81 -3.92 -4.08
CA LEU A 72 8.33 -3.76 -2.72
C LEU A 72 9.85 -3.95 -2.71
N VAL A 73 10.58 -2.95 -2.24
CA VAL A 73 12.05 -2.96 -2.13
C VAL A 73 12.49 -3.29 -0.71
N ASP A 74 11.83 -2.68 0.27
CA ASP A 74 12.14 -2.83 1.68
C ASP A 74 10.86 -2.71 2.51
N LEU A 75 10.79 -3.44 3.62
CA LEU A 75 9.65 -3.47 4.53
C LEU A 75 10.09 -3.77 5.96
N ASP A 76 9.96 -2.76 6.80
CA ASP A 76 10.10 -2.86 8.26
C ASP A 76 8.73 -2.83 8.93
N ILE A 77 8.59 -3.58 10.03
CA ILE A 77 7.34 -3.80 10.75
C ILE A 77 7.64 -3.71 12.24
N THR A 78 6.85 -2.89 12.94
CA THR A 78 6.79 -2.88 14.39
C THR A 78 5.38 -3.22 14.83
N ALA A 79 5.22 -4.37 15.50
CA ALA A 79 3.92 -4.86 15.96
C ALA A 79 3.83 -4.94 17.49
N GLY A 80 2.75 -4.38 18.04
CA GLY A 80 2.26 -4.68 19.38
C GLY A 80 1.06 -5.62 19.34
N ASP A 81 0.34 -5.74 20.46
CA ASP A 81 -0.73 -6.74 20.60
C ASP A 81 -1.99 -6.42 19.76
N ARG A 82 -2.31 -5.11 19.63
CA ARG A 82 -3.55 -4.62 18.98
C ARG A 82 -3.32 -3.65 17.84
N VAL A 83 -2.18 -2.98 17.82
CA VAL A 83 -1.81 -1.99 16.81
C VAL A 83 -0.39 -2.26 16.35
N ALA A 84 -0.12 -1.92 15.09
CA ALA A 84 1.18 -2.02 14.47
C ALA A 84 1.38 -0.89 13.48
N TYR A 85 2.63 -0.61 13.14
CA TYR A 85 2.96 0.17 11.97
C TYR A 85 3.98 -0.56 11.11
N ALA A 86 3.94 -0.30 9.82
CA ALA A 86 4.95 -0.73 8.88
C ALA A 86 5.36 0.43 7.99
N HIS A 87 6.61 0.44 7.54
CA HIS A 87 7.05 1.37 6.52
C HIS A 87 7.86 0.66 5.45
N ALA A 88 7.69 1.12 4.22
CA ALA A 88 8.24 0.46 3.05
C ALA A 88 8.77 1.46 2.02
N LEU A 89 9.73 0.97 1.23
CA LEU A 89 10.16 1.61 0.00
C LEU A 89 9.67 0.76 -1.17
N LEU A 90 9.14 1.41 -2.20
CA LEU A 90 8.70 0.76 -3.42
C LEU A 90 9.34 1.39 -4.65
N ARG A 91 9.56 0.57 -5.68
CA ARG A 91 9.74 1.06 -7.05
C ARG A 91 8.35 1.19 -7.67
N CYS A 92 7.93 2.42 -7.90
CA CYS A 92 6.67 2.73 -8.55
C CYS A 92 6.94 3.69 -9.71
N GLY A 93 6.54 3.33 -10.93
CA GLY A 93 6.89 4.09 -12.13
C GLY A 93 6.85 3.28 -13.41
N THR A 94 6.65 3.93 -14.55
CA THR A 94 6.90 3.33 -15.87
C THR A 94 8.38 3.02 -16.10
N PRO A 95 8.73 2.13 -17.04
CA PRO A 95 10.13 1.89 -17.40
C PRO A 95 10.89 3.17 -17.78
N VAL A 96 10.22 4.10 -18.45
CA VAL A 96 10.80 5.40 -18.86
C VAL A 96 11.10 6.27 -17.64
N GLU A 97 10.16 6.43 -16.73
CA GLU A 97 10.37 7.25 -15.51
C GLU A 97 11.44 6.66 -14.59
N LEU A 98 11.46 5.33 -14.43
CA LEU A 98 12.44 4.65 -13.59
C LEU A 98 13.83 4.65 -14.22
N THR A 99 13.94 4.70 -15.55
CA THR A 99 15.23 4.89 -16.24
C THR A 99 15.74 6.32 -16.05
N ALA A 100 14.84 7.31 -16.14
CA ALA A 100 15.20 8.71 -15.92
C ALA A 100 15.56 9.02 -14.47
N ARG A 101 14.92 8.35 -13.49
CA ARG A 101 15.13 8.57 -12.05
C ARG A 101 15.27 7.23 -11.29
N PRO A 102 16.39 6.51 -11.44
CA PRO A 102 16.55 5.16 -10.88
C PRO A 102 16.56 5.10 -9.35
N ALA A 103 16.90 6.21 -8.70
CA ALA A 103 16.88 6.35 -7.24
C ALA A 103 15.51 6.76 -6.68
N LEU A 104 14.54 7.14 -7.51
CA LEU A 104 13.21 7.53 -7.04
C LEU A 104 12.54 6.33 -6.36
N ARG A 105 12.00 6.56 -5.16
CA ARG A 105 11.26 5.57 -4.39
C ARG A 105 9.94 6.18 -3.96
N LEU A 106 8.88 5.40 -4.10
CA LEU A 106 7.64 5.65 -3.38
C LEU A 106 7.87 5.21 -1.94
N ARG A 107 7.57 6.10 -0.99
CA ARG A 107 7.57 5.80 0.45
C ARG A 107 6.15 5.45 0.86
N LEU A 108 6.01 4.37 1.62
CA LEU A 108 4.74 3.92 2.17
C LEU A 108 4.84 3.83 3.69
N THR A 109 3.81 4.30 4.39
CA THR A 109 3.58 4.00 5.80
C THR A 109 2.18 3.40 5.96
N LEU A 110 2.10 2.30 6.70
CA LEU A 110 0.87 1.59 7.01
C LEU A 110 0.61 1.64 8.51
N GLY A 111 -0.56 2.12 8.90
CA GLY A 111 -1.10 1.93 10.24
C GLY A 111 -2.03 0.72 10.24
N LEU A 112 -1.79 -0.23 11.13
CA LEU A 112 -2.57 -1.48 11.20
C LEU A 112 -3.22 -1.65 12.56
N ARG A 113 -4.41 -2.27 12.54
CA ARG A 113 -5.13 -2.68 13.75
C ARG A 113 -5.51 -4.15 13.68
N LYS A 114 -5.48 -4.82 14.83
CA LYS A 114 -5.93 -6.21 14.96
C LYS A 114 -7.41 -6.23 15.35
N HIS A 115 -8.21 -6.90 14.53
CA HIS A 115 -9.64 -7.11 14.75
C HIS A 115 -9.94 -8.61 14.66
N ASP A 116 -10.53 -9.19 15.71
CA ASP A 116 -10.85 -10.62 15.82
C ASP A 116 -9.71 -11.55 15.38
N GLY A 117 -8.50 -11.24 15.84
CA GLY A 117 -7.29 -12.02 15.56
C GLY A 117 -6.65 -11.76 14.19
N ARG A 118 -7.27 -10.96 13.32
CA ARG A 118 -6.76 -10.60 11.99
C ARG A 118 -6.20 -9.18 11.96
N TRP A 119 -5.07 -9.00 11.29
CA TRP A 119 -4.52 -7.66 11.02
C TRP A 119 -5.20 -7.05 9.81
N LEU A 120 -5.57 -5.77 9.92
CA LEU A 120 -6.13 -4.96 8.86
C LEU A 120 -5.37 -3.65 8.75
N VAL A 121 -5.14 -3.19 7.53
CA VAL A 121 -4.65 -1.84 7.25
C VAL A 121 -5.78 -0.85 7.54
N ALA A 122 -5.53 0.09 8.45
CA ALA A 122 -6.45 1.14 8.85
C ALA A 122 -6.02 2.52 8.36
N HIS A 123 -4.74 2.70 8.04
CA HIS A 123 -4.22 3.92 7.45
C HIS A 123 -3.12 3.64 6.44
N GLU A 124 -3.13 4.39 5.34
CA GLU A 124 -2.05 4.42 4.35
C GLU A 124 -1.57 5.85 4.13
N HIS A 125 -0.26 5.99 3.98
CA HIS A 125 0.36 7.22 3.53
C HIS A 125 1.38 6.92 2.44
N HIS A 126 1.18 7.51 1.26
CA HIS A 126 2.06 7.41 0.11
C HIS A 126 2.70 8.76 -0.19
N SER A 127 3.99 8.74 -0.54
CA SER A 127 4.68 9.97 -0.93
C SER A 127 5.93 9.69 -1.76
N PHE A 128 6.21 10.56 -2.70
CA PHE A 128 7.53 10.67 -3.32
C PHE A 128 8.33 11.80 -2.63
N PRO A 129 9.66 11.68 -2.52
CA PRO A 129 10.48 12.81 -2.11
C PRO A 129 10.41 13.92 -3.18
N LEU A 130 10.48 15.18 -2.74
CA LEU A 130 10.74 16.29 -3.64
C LEU A 130 12.15 16.13 -4.22
N SER A 131 12.30 16.48 -5.49
CA SER A 131 13.57 16.55 -6.20
C SER A 131 14.37 17.79 -5.82
#